data_AF-A0A2I9CZ60-F1
#
_entry.id   AF-A0A2I9CZ60-F1
#
_cell.length_a   1.000
_cell.length_b   1.000
_cell.length_c   1.000
_cell.angle_alpha   90.00
_cell.angle_beta   90.00
_cell.angle_gamma   90.00
#
_symmetry.space_group_name_H-M   'P 1'
#
loop_
_entity.id
_entity.type
_entity.pdbx_description
1 polymer ?
#
loop_
_entity_poly.entity_id
_entity_poly.type
_entity_poly.pdbx_seq_one_letter_code
_entity_poly.pdbx_strand_id
1 'polypeptide(L)'
;MARRGFPAIDTDSDEWCEWVAEPGTGEPDWVWREDRMGDLLTRSHEPALFVSGCKSNQGKFYDRFEHVVLLSAPLEVMLARIARRTNNPYGKSEDEWRQIVHNVRFVEPLLRRGATLELDTSALTVPEVADRLVTLAQSR
;
A
#
# COMPACT_ATOMS: atom_id res chain seq x y z
N MET A 1 -13.45 -1.63 2.10
CA MET A 1 -13.73 -0.96 3.37
C MET A 1 -14.98 -0.08 3.33
N ALA A 2 -15.18 0.77 2.32
CA ALA A 2 -16.42 1.56 2.18
C ALA A 2 -17.73 0.73 2.32
N ARG A 3 -17.81 -0.46 1.70
CA ARG A 3 -18.94 -1.40 1.86
C ARG A 3 -19.16 -1.94 3.29
N ARG A 4 -18.19 -1.73 4.19
CA ARG A 4 -18.22 -2.12 5.60
C ARG A 4 -18.46 -0.92 6.52
N GLY A 5 -18.76 0.27 5.97
CA GLY A 5 -19.04 1.49 6.74
C GLY A 5 -17.81 2.29 7.18
N PHE A 6 -16.61 1.92 6.72
CA PHE A 6 -15.38 2.65 7.05
C PHE A 6 -14.95 3.57 5.91
N PRO A 7 -14.54 4.82 6.20
CA PRO A 7 -13.89 5.66 5.21
C PRO A 7 -12.62 4.98 4.70
N ALA A 8 -12.42 5.06 3.38
CA ALA A 8 -11.32 4.39 2.72
C ALA A 8 -10.82 5.24 1.56
N ILE A 9 -9.51 5.45 1.49
CA ILE A 9 -8.86 6.27 0.48
C ILE A 9 -7.79 5.43 -0.21
N ASP A 10 -7.84 5.40 -1.54
CA ASP A 10 -6.73 4.97 -2.38
C ASP A 10 -5.92 6.21 -2.75
N THR A 11 -4.63 6.19 -2.41
CA THR A 11 -3.73 7.34 -2.59
C THR A 11 -2.98 7.30 -3.92
N ASP A 12 -3.22 6.32 -4.79
CA ASP A 12 -2.53 6.21 -6.07
C ASP A 12 -3.16 7.13 -7.14
N SER A 13 -3.12 8.44 -6.90
CA SER A 13 -3.63 9.47 -7.80
C SER A 13 -2.85 10.79 -7.68
N ASP A 14 -3.00 11.67 -8.68
CA ASP A 14 -2.36 13.01 -8.69
C ASP A 14 -2.81 13.91 -7.52
N GLU A 15 -3.98 13.63 -6.94
CA GLU A 15 -4.48 14.34 -5.75
C GLU A 15 -3.61 14.08 -4.53
N TRP A 16 -3.12 12.85 -4.38
CA TRP A 16 -2.38 12.40 -3.21
C TRP A 16 -0.89 12.26 -3.45
N CYS A 17 -0.46 12.21 -4.71
CA CYS A 17 0.93 11.99 -5.09
C CYS A 17 1.48 13.08 -6.02
N GLU A 18 2.81 13.19 -6.03
CA GLU A 18 3.55 14.07 -6.93
C GLU A 18 4.88 13.49 -7.36
N TRP A 19 5.36 13.92 -8.53
CA TRP A 19 6.67 13.54 -9.04
C TRP A 19 7.73 14.44 -8.40
N VAL A 20 8.71 13.81 -7.76
CA VAL A 20 9.90 14.47 -7.22
C VAL A 20 11.14 13.83 -7.81
N ALA A 21 12.28 14.51 -7.73
CA ALA A 21 13.57 13.87 -7.99
C ALA A 21 14.04 13.17 -6.72
N GLU A 22 14.33 11.88 -6.80
CA GLU A 22 14.86 11.10 -5.68
C GLU A 22 16.20 11.68 -5.23
N PRO A 23 16.39 11.96 -3.93
CA PRO A 23 17.66 12.45 -3.42
C PRO A 23 18.80 11.45 -3.68
N GLY A 24 19.84 11.92 -4.38
CA GLY A 24 21.07 11.15 -4.64
C GLY A 24 21.16 10.58 -6.05
N THR A 25 20.07 10.05 -6.60
CA THR A 25 20.02 9.52 -7.98
C THR A 25 19.53 10.57 -8.97
N GLY A 26 18.61 11.45 -8.53
CA GLY A 26 17.92 12.40 -9.40
C GLY A 26 16.84 11.76 -10.28
N GLU A 27 16.56 10.47 -10.09
CA GLU A 27 15.53 9.74 -10.83
C GLU A 27 14.12 10.20 -10.39
N PRO A 28 13.12 10.20 -11.29
CA PRO A 28 11.76 10.58 -10.92
C PRO A 28 11.13 9.54 -9.98
N ASP A 29 10.58 10.00 -8.87
CA ASP A 29 9.86 9.20 -7.89
C ASP A 29 8.46 9.77 -7.65
N TRP A 30 7.47 8.87 -7.62
CA TRP A 30 6.06 9.22 -7.41
C TRP A 30 5.73 9.02 -5.94
N VAL A 31 5.79 10.12 -5.18
CA VAL A 31 5.72 10.12 -3.72
C VAL A 31 4.41 10.69 -3.22
N TRP A 32 4.04 10.40 -1.97
CA TRP A 32 2.92 11.10 -1.35
C TRP A 32 3.20 12.59 -1.20
N ARG A 33 2.21 13.43 -1.52
CA ARG A 33 2.18 14.86 -1.18
C ARG A 33 2.11 15.01 0.33
N GLU A 34 3.18 15.54 0.93
CA GLU A 34 3.34 15.51 2.38
C GLU A 34 2.36 16.42 3.12
N ASP A 35 1.97 17.54 2.52
CA ASP A 35 0.92 18.44 3.02
C ASP A 35 -0.44 17.72 3.08
N ARG A 36 -0.82 17.04 1.98
CA ARG A 36 -2.11 16.34 1.87
C ARG A 36 -2.19 15.15 2.83
N MET A 37 -1.14 14.32 2.86
CA MET A 37 -1.08 13.21 3.81
C MET A 37 -1.03 13.72 5.25
N GLY A 38 -0.32 14.82 5.50
CA GLY A 38 -0.27 15.43 6.81
C GLY A 38 -1.65 15.87 7.30
N ASP A 39 -2.38 16.60 6.47
CA ASP A 39 -3.73 17.07 6.77
C ASP A 39 -4.75 15.94 6.92
N LEU A 40 -4.60 14.86 6.13
CA LEU A 40 -5.47 13.68 6.21
C LEU A 40 -5.28 12.93 7.53
N LEU A 41 -4.02 12.68 7.91
CA LEU A 41 -3.67 11.80 9.02
C LEU A 41 -3.68 12.50 10.39
N THR A 42 -3.66 13.83 10.44
CA THR A 42 -3.73 14.59 11.72
C THR A 42 -5.15 14.65 12.28
N ARG A 43 -6.17 14.41 11.47
CA ARG A 43 -7.57 14.42 11.91
C ARG A 43 -7.90 13.15 12.67
N SER A 44 -8.67 13.26 13.75
CA SER A 44 -9.31 12.10 14.35
C SER A 44 -10.42 11.59 13.43
N HIS A 45 -10.47 10.28 13.21
CA HIS A 45 -11.46 9.63 12.36
C HIS A 45 -12.29 8.65 13.19
N GLU A 46 -13.60 8.87 13.24
CA GLU A 46 -14.56 7.90 13.80
C GLU A 46 -15.67 7.65 12.77
N PRO A 47 -15.79 6.43 12.20
CA PRO A 47 -14.94 5.25 12.42
C PRO A 47 -13.54 5.40 11.80
N ALA A 48 -12.64 4.45 12.10
CA ALA A 48 -11.24 4.47 11.63
C ALA A 48 -11.12 4.63 10.09
N LEU A 49 -10.10 5.38 9.66
CA LEU A 49 -9.76 5.59 8.25
C LEU A 49 -8.82 4.50 7.74
N PHE A 50 -9.17 3.88 6.60
CA PHE A 50 -8.29 2.99 5.87
C PHE A 50 -7.61 3.72 4.71
N VAL A 51 -6.28 3.69 4.67
CA VAL A 51 -5.49 4.29 3.60
C VAL A 51 -4.76 3.19 2.85
N SER A 52 -4.87 3.18 1.52
CA SER A 52 -4.15 2.28 0.63
C SER A 52 -3.10 3.05 -0.16
N GLY A 53 -1.86 2.57 -0.14
CA GLY A 53 -0.74 3.13 -0.89
C GLY A 53 0.56 2.43 -0.54
N CYS A 54 1.56 2.58 -1.41
CA CYS A 54 2.93 2.14 -1.16
C CYS A 54 3.85 3.11 -1.88
N LYS A 55 4.42 4.06 -1.13
CA LYS A 55 5.28 5.14 -1.64
C LYS A 55 6.60 5.16 -0.89
N SER A 56 7.67 5.59 -1.53
CA SER A 56 9.02 5.61 -0.93
C SER A 56 9.09 6.45 0.35
N ASN A 57 8.33 7.56 0.42
CA ASN A 57 8.28 8.47 1.56
C ASN A 57 7.26 8.08 2.64
N GLN A 58 6.55 6.95 2.51
CA GLN A 58 5.48 6.56 3.43
C GLN A 58 5.94 6.43 4.89
N GLY A 59 7.21 6.05 5.12
CA GLY A 59 7.77 5.89 6.46
C GLY A 59 7.77 7.17 7.30
N LYS A 60 7.65 8.35 6.66
CA LYS A 60 7.51 9.65 7.35
C LYS A 60 6.19 9.82 8.10
N PHE A 61 5.21 8.95 7.85
CA PHE A 61 3.86 9.07 8.39
C PHE A 61 3.47 7.89 9.29
N TYR A 62 4.34 6.90 9.47
CA TYR A 62 4.01 5.67 10.22
C TYR A 62 3.71 5.95 11.70
N ASP A 63 4.24 7.03 12.26
CA ASP A 63 3.90 7.54 13.59
C ASP A 63 2.44 8.03 13.72
N ARG A 64 1.75 8.25 12.59
CA ARG A 64 0.34 8.69 12.52
C ARG A 64 -0.62 7.58 12.15
N PHE A 65 -0.12 6.36 11.93
CA PHE A 65 -0.94 5.18 11.76
C PHE A 65 -0.91 4.35 13.05
N GLU A 66 -2.08 3.99 13.55
CA GLU A 66 -2.20 3.02 14.65
C GLU A 66 -1.70 1.64 14.20
N HIS A 67 -2.00 1.29 12.95
CA HIS A 67 -1.58 0.04 12.33
C HIS A 67 -1.14 0.26 10.88
N VAL A 68 0.03 -0.29 10.53
CA VAL A 68 0.50 -0.42 9.16
C VAL A 68 0.38 -1.89 8.75
N VAL A 69 -0.43 -2.18 7.73
CA VAL A 69 -0.68 -3.56 7.29
C VAL A 69 -0.03 -3.82 5.94
N LEU A 70 0.85 -4.82 5.88
CA LEU A 70 1.40 -5.33 4.63
C LEU A 70 0.50 -6.44 4.08
N LEU A 71 0.01 -6.27 2.85
CA LEU A 71 -0.62 -7.34 2.09
C LEU A 71 0.43 -8.02 1.22
N SER A 72 0.83 -9.23 1.59
CA SER A 72 1.85 -10.00 0.85
C SER A 72 1.24 -11.14 0.03
N ALA A 73 2.03 -11.67 -0.89
CA ALA A 73 1.78 -12.93 -1.58
C ALA A 73 3.10 -13.44 -2.16
N PRO A 74 3.28 -14.77 -2.33
CA PRO A 74 4.42 -15.29 -3.08
C PRO A 74 4.50 -14.70 -4.49
N LEU A 75 5.72 -14.50 -4.99
CA LEU A 75 5.97 -13.87 -6.29
C LEU A 75 5.20 -14.56 -7.42
N GLU A 76 5.19 -15.90 -7.45
CA GLU A 76 4.47 -16.70 -8.44
C GLU A 76 2.96 -16.46 -8.41
N VAL A 77 2.39 -16.21 -7.23
CA VAL A 77 0.97 -15.86 -7.06
C VAL A 77 0.72 -14.45 -7.59
N MET A 78 1.59 -13.49 -7.28
CA MET A 78 1.50 -12.13 -7.82
C MET A 78 1.53 -12.14 -9.35
N LEU A 79 2.50 -12.85 -9.94
CA LEU A 79 2.65 -12.96 -11.39
C LEU A 79 1.45 -13.62 -12.05
N ALA A 80 0.90 -14.70 -11.46
CA ALA A 80 -0.30 -15.34 -11.98
C ALA A 80 -1.53 -14.40 -11.96
N ARG A 81 -1.68 -13.59 -10.90
CA ARG A 81 -2.75 -12.57 -10.81
C ARG A 81 -2.57 -11.48 -11.85
N ILE A 82 -1.35 -10.97 -12.03
CA ILE A 82 -1.01 -9.96 -13.03
C ILE A 82 -1.29 -10.49 -14.43
N ALA A 83 -0.91 -11.73 -14.75
CA ALA A 83 -1.19 -12.32 -16.05
C ALA A 83 -2.69 -12.36 -16.37
N ARG A 84 -3.55 -12.62 -15.38
CA ARG A 84 -5.01 -12.76 -15.55
C ARG A 84 -5.80 -11.45 -15.48
N ARG A 85 -5.29 -10.41 -14.81
CA ARG A 85 -6.03 -9.14 -14.69
C ARG A 85 -6.18 -8.45 -16.04
N THR A 86 -7.32 -7.78 -16.22
CA THR A 86 -7.73 -7.09 -17.46
C THR A 86 -7.86 -5.57 -17.29
N ASN A 87 -7.84 -5.08 -16.06
CA ASN A 87 -8.16 -3.70 -15.70
C ASN A 87 -6.93 -2.82 -15.39
N ASN A 88 -5.73 -3.40 -15.36
CA ASN A 88 -4.49 -2.67 -15.13
C ASN A 88 -3.35 -3.28 -15.98
N PRO A 89 -2.74 -2.50 -16.89
CA PRO A 89 -1.72 -3.00 -17.83
C PRO A 89 -0.34 -3.19 -17.22
N TYR A 90 -0.06 -2.68 -16.01
CA TYR A 90 1.25 -2.82 -15.37
C TYR A 90 1.68 -4.29 -15.22
N GLY A 91 2.97 -4.57 -15.18
CA GLY A 91 3.51 -5.92 -15.00
C GLY A 91 3.30 -6.85 -16.19
N LYS A 92 2.93 -6.31 -17.36
CA LYS A 92 2.74 -7.10 -18.59
C LYS A 92 3.96 -7.02 -19.51
N SER A 93 4.80 -6.00 -19.37
CA SER A 93 6.08 -5.91 -20.08
C SER A 93 7.20 -6.62 -19.31
N GLU A 94 8.29 -6.94 -20.02
CA GLU A 94 9.48 -7.55 -19.41
C GLU A 94 10.14 -6.62 -18.37
N ASP A 95 10.16 -5.32 -18.63
CA ASP A 95 10.74 -4.32 -17.72
C ASP A 95 9.96 -4.23 -16.41
N GLU A 96 8.63 -4.15 -16.50
CA GLU A 96 7.77 -4.14 -15.31
C GLU A 96 7.84 -5.47 -14.55
N TRP A 97 7.99 -6.60 -15.26
CA TRP A 97 8.22 -7.89 -14.63
C TRP A 97 9.51 -7.89 -13.81
N ARG A 98 10.62 -7.42 -14.40
CA ARG A 98 11.90 -7.28 -13.70
C ARG A 98 11.78 -6.35 -12.48
N GLN A 99 11.01 -5.27 -12.61
CA GLN A 99 10.74 -4.35 -11.50
C GLN A 99 9.97 -5.04 -10.37
N ILE A 100 8.94 -5.84 -10.67
CA ILE A 100 8.19 -6.59 -9.65
C ILE A 100 9.11 -7.55 -8.90
N VAL A 101 9.93 -8.31 -9.61
CA VAL A 101 10.90 -9.24 -8.99
C VAL A 101 11.90 -8.49 -8.11
N HIS A 102 12.41 -7.36 -8.59
CA HIS A 102 13.28 -6.49 -7.81
C HIS A 102 12.59 -6.00 -6.53
N ASN A 103 11.36 -5.49 -6.63
CA ASN A 103 10.60 -4.97 -5.50
C ASN A 103 10.32 -6.05 -4.45
N VAL A 104 9.94 -7.26 -4.86
CA VAL A 104 9.76 -8.39 -3.92
C VAL A 104 11.07 -8.71 -3.20
N ARG A 105 12.20 -8.70 -3.93
CA ARG A 105 13.50 -9.04 -3.35
C ARG A 105 14.05 -7.97 -2.40
N PHE A 106 13.88 -6.69 -2.73
CA PHE A 106 14.61 -5.60 -2.09
C PHE A 106 13.71 -4.63 -1.32
N VAL A 107 12.46 -4.44 -1.73
CA VAL A 107 11.52 -3.48 -1.12
C VAL A 107 10.60 -4.16 -0.11
N GLU A 108 10.03 -5.32 -0.43
CA GLU A 108 9.11 -6.02 0.48
C GLU A 108 9.73 -6.32 1.86
N PRO A 109 11.02 -6.71 1.99
CA PRO A 109 11.63 -6.84 3.31
C PRO A 109 11.70 -5.53 4.11
N LEU A 110 11.74 -4.37 3.44
CA LEU A 110 11.66 -3.06 4.09
C LEU A 110 10.23 -2.82 4.60
N LEU A 111 9.23 -3.08 3.75
CA LEU A 111 7.81 -2.95 4.11
C LEU A 111 7.46 -3.84 5.31
N ARG A 112 7.94 -5.08 5.30
CA ARG A 112 7.71 -6.04 6.39
C ARG A 112 8.28 -5.56 7.72
N ARG A 113 9.42 -4.85 7.72
CA ARG A 113 10.00 -4.29 8.95
C ARG A 113 9.19 -3.12 9.52
N GLY A 114 8.48 -2.38 8.66
CA GLY A 114 7.63 -1.26 9.06
C GLY A 114 6.17 -1.63 9.32
N ALA A 115 5.78 -2.88 9.04
CA ALA A 115 4.41 -3.33 9.21
C ALA A 115 4.13 -3.76 10.65
N THR A 116 2.97 -3.35 11.17
CA THR A 116 2.39 -3.86 12.41
C THR A 116 1.86 -5.28 12.23
N LEU A 117 1.31 -5.58 11.05
CA LEU A 117 0.75 -6.87 10.70
C LEU A 117 1.01 -7.18 9.23
N GLU A 118 1.41 -8.42 8.95
CA GLU A 118 1.46 -8.96 7.59
C GLU A 118 0.28 -9.92 7.38
N LEU A 119 -0.42 -9.76 6.26
CA LEU A 119 -1.49 -10.65 5.82
C LEU A 119 -1.11 -11.28 4.47
N ASP A 120 -0.87 -12.59 4.48
CA ASP A 120 -0.66 -13.37 3.27
C ASP A 120 -1.97 -13.51 2.49
N THR A 121 -2.09 -12.75 1.41
CA THR A 121 -3.27 -12.75 0.55
C THR A 121 -3.33 -13.96 -0.39
N SER A 122 -2.32 -14.83 -0.41
CA SER A 122 -2.38 -16.09 -1.16
C SER A 122 -3.24 -17.13 -0.44
N ALA A 123 -3.33 -17.06 0.88
CA ALA A 123 -4.14 -17.92 1.74
C ALA A 123 -5.49 -17.32 2.15
N LEU A 124 -5.72 -16.03 1.87
CA LEU A 124 -6.90 -15.29 2.29
C LEU A 124 -7.73 -14.77 1.11
N THR A 125 -9.05 -14.87 1.24
CA THR A 125 -10.00 -14.21 0.35
C THR A 125 -10.16 -12.72 0.69
N VAL A 126 -10.71 -11.94 -0.25
CA VAL A 126 -10.97 -10.51 -0.04
C VAL A 126 -11.87 -10.24 1.19
N PRO A 127 -12.99 -10.99 1.42
CA PRO A 127 -13.78 -10.83 2.63
C PRO A 127 -12.98 -11.09 3.91
N GLU A 128 -12.17 -12.14 3.96
CA GLU A 128 -11.36 -12.48 5.13
C GLU A 128 -10.31 -11.42 5.44
N VAL A 129 -9.62 -10.88 4.42
CA VAL A 129 -8.69 -9.75 4.60
C VAL A 129 -9.45 -8.56 5.17
N ALA A 130 -10.58 -8.21 4.56
CA ALA A 130 -11.36 -7.05 5.00
C ALA A 130 -11.91 -7.22 6.43
N ASP A 131 -12.29 -8.43 6.84
CA ASP A 131 -12.76 -8.72 8.20
C ASP A 131 -11.63 -8.60 9.22
N ARG A 132 -10.44 -9.12 8.91
CA ARG A 132 -9.25 -8.95 9.75
C ARG A 132 -8.86 -7.48 9.92
N LEU A 133 -8.96 -6.69 8.86
CA LEU A 133 -8.72 -5.25 8.89
C LEU A 133 -9.74 -4.51 9.77
N VAL A 134 -11.02 -4.89 9.73
CA VAL A 134 -12.06 -4.33 10.62
C VAL A 134 -11.77 -4.67 12.08
N THR A 135 -11.46 -5.94 12.38
CA THR A 135 -11.13 -6.36 13.74
C THR A 135 -9.94 -5.58 14.30
N LEU A 136 -8.90 -5.40 13.48
CA LEU A 136 -7.70 -4.65 13.86
C LEU A 136 -8.03 -3.17 14.14
N ALA A 137 -8.86 -2.53 13.30
CA ALA A 137 -9.26 -1.15 13.51
C ALA A 137 -10.21 -0.93 14.71
N GLN A 138 -10.69 -2.01 15.33
CA GLN A 138 -11.56 -1.98 16.51
C GLN A 138 -10.82 -2.40 17.79
N SER A 139 -9.62 -2.98 17.69
CA SER A 139 -8.78 -3.30 18.83
C SER A 139 -8.02 -2.06 19.27
N ARG A 140 -8.53 -1.39 20.31
CA ARG A 140 -7.80 -0.36 21.07
C ARG A 140 -6.81 -1.00 22.05
#